data_AF-A0A2N5MFH8-F1
#
_entry.id   AF-A0A2N5MFH8-F1
#
_cell.length_a   1.000
_cell.length_b   1.000
_cell.length_c   1.000
_cell.angle_alpha   90.00
_cell.angle_beta   90.00
_cell.angle_gamma   90.00
#
_symmetry.space_group_name_H-M   'P 1'
#
loop_
_entity.id
_entity.type
_entity.pdbx_description
1 polymer ?
#
loop_
_entity_poly.entity_id
_entity_poly.type
_entity_poly.pdbx_seq_one_letter_code
_entity_poly.pdbx_strand_id
1 'polypeptide(L)' 'MRKVEVKSFNEEWILKFQEEAKLLHEIFGPEIIHIHHIGSTSVNGLKEIR' A
#
# COMPACT_ATOMS: atom_id res chain seq x y z
N MET A 1 -7.15 13.56 -20.91
CA MET A 1 -7.59 12.77 -19.74
C MET A 1 -6.73 11.51 -19.69
N ARG A 2 -6.11 11.17 -18.55
CA ARG A 2 -5.31 9.93 -18.42
C ARG A 2 -6.25 8.72 -18.37
N LYS A 3 -5.86 7.59 -18.96
CA LYS A 3 -6.60 6.33 -18.81
C LYS A 3 -6.51 5.88 -17.36
N VAL A 4 -7.65 5.61 -16.74
CA VAL A 4 -7.74 5.09 -15.37
C VAL A 4 -8.42 3.73 -15.44
N GLU A 5 -7.81 2.74 -14.80
CA GLU A 5 -8.36 1.40 -14.65
C GLU A 5 -8.39 1.07 -13.15
N VAL A 6 -9.58 0.70 -12.66
CA VAL A 6 -9.73 0.13 -11.32
C VAL A 6 -9.56 -1.39 -11.45
N LYS A 7 -8.85 -2.00 -10.51
CA LYS A 7 -8.62 -3.44 -10.47
C LYS A 7 -9.05 -4.00 -9.11
N SER A 8 -9.37 -5.28 -9.13
CA SER A 8 -9.76 -6.02 -7.94
C SER A 8 -8.59 -6.11 -6.97
N PHE A 9 -8.91 -6.31 -5.69
CA PHE A 9 -7.90 -6.43 -4.64
C PHE A 9 -6.83 -7.47 -5.01
N ASN A 10 -5.56 -7.10 -4.80
CA ASN A 10 -4.41 -7.96 -5.02
C ASN A 10 -3.68 -8.17 -3.68
N GLU A 11 -3.58 -9.41 -3.24
CA GLU A 11 -2.89 -9.81 -2.00
C GLU A 11 -1.41 -9.39 -1.97
N GLU A 12 -0.76 -9.26 -3.13
CA GLU A 12 0.62 -8.77 -3.23
C GLU A 12 0.80 -7.33 -2.74
N TRP A 13 -0.27 -6.53 -2.67
CA TRP A 13 -0.17 -5.15 -2.17
C TRP A 13 0.27 -5.10 -0.70
N ILE A 14 -0.05 -6.13 0.08
CA ILE A 14 0.40 -6.25 1.46
C ILE A 14 1.92 -6.42 1.50
N LEU A 15 2.46 -7.31 0.67
CA LEU A 15 3.91 -7.56 0.58
C LEU A 15 4.65 -6.33 0.06
N LYS A 16 4.13 -5.68 -0.99
CA LYS A 16 4.71 -4.45 -1.55
C LYS A 16 4.76 -3.31 -0.54
N PHE A 17 3.72 -3.17 0.28
CA PHE A 17 3.75 -2.21 1.40
C PHE A 17 4.85 -2.55 2.41
N GLN A 18 4.98 -3.82 2.80
CA GLN A 18 5.99 -4.25 3.77
C GLN A 18 7.43 -4.03 3.27
N GLU A 19 7.68 -4.33 1.99
CA GLU A 19 8.98 -4.10 1.34
C GLU A 19 9.36 -2.62 1.34
N GLU A 20 8.43 -1.75 0.92
CA GLU A 20 8.67 -0.31 0.90
C GLU A 20 8.81 0.26 2.32
N ALA A 21 7.98 -0.20 3.27
CA ALA A 21 8.07 0.23 4.65
C ALA A 21 9.43 -0.12 5.28
N LYS A 22 9.98 -1.29 4.97
CA LYS A 22 11.32 -1.70 5.38
C LYS A 22 12.39 -0.78 4.79
N LEU A 23 12.31 -0.48 3.50
CA LEU A 23 13.24 0.44 2.83
C LEU A 23 13.20 1.84 3.46
N LEU A 24 12.00 2.37 3.72
CA LEU A 24 11.83 3.67 4.37
C LEU A 24 12.40 3.67 5.80
N HIS A 25 12.19 2.59 6.56
CA HIS A 25 12.82 2.44 7.88
C HIS A 25 14.35 2.39 7.80
N GLU A 26 14.94 1.77 6.79
CA GLU A 26 16.39 1.74 6.60
C GLU A 26 16.97 3.13 6.27
N ILE A 27 16.22 3.97 5.54
CA ILE A 27 16.64 5.32 5.15
C ILE A 27 16.47 6.34 6.27
N PHE A 28 15.31 6.35 6.92
CA PHE A 28 14.93 7.40 7.89
C PHE A 28 15.17 6.99 9.34
N GLY A 29 15.31 5.69 9.62
CA GLY A 29 15.64 5.15 10.94
C GLY A 29 14.76 5.72 12.05
N PRO A 30 15.33 6.44 13.03
CA PRO A 30 14.62 6.93 14.20
C PRO A 30 13.63 8.08 13.92
N GLU A 31 13.71 8.74 12.75
CA GLU A 31 12.78 9.82 12.40
C GLU A 31 11.36 9.30 12.11
N ILE A 32 11.23 8.00 11.78
CA ILE A 32 9.91 7.36 11.61
C ILE A 32 9.36 6.94 12.97
N ILE A 33 8.29 7.62 13.39
CA ILE A 33 7.51 7.22 14.57
C ILE A 33 6.61 6.02 14.23
N HIS A 34 5.84 6.12 13.14
CA HIS A 34 4.96 5.06 12.64
C HIS A 34 4.82 5.09 11.12
N ILE A 35 4.60 3.91 10.53
CA ILE A 35 4.25 3.74 9.13
C ILE A 35 2.99 2.86 9.02
N HIS A 36 2.03 3.29 8.20
CA HIS A 36 0.73 2.63 8.06
C HIS A 36 0.38 2.42 6.59
N HIS A 37 -0.18 1.25 6.28
CA HIS A 37 -0.78 0.98 4.97
C HIS A 37 -2.18 1.58 4.92
N ILE A 38 -2.37 2.64 4.13
CA ILE A 38 -3.65 3.35 4.02
C ILE A 38 -4.18 3.35 2.58
N GLY A 39 -5.48 3.61 2.42
CA GLY A 39 -6.15 3.69 1.12
C GLY A 39 -6.77 2.36 0.68
N SER A 40 -7.32 2.31 -0.54
CA SER A 40 -8.06 1.14 -1.04
C SER A 40 -7.21 -0.13 -1.13
N THR A 41 -5.90 0.00 -1.35
CA THR A 41 -4.98 -1.15 -1.43
C THR A 41 -4.68 -1.77 -0.08
N SER A 42 -5.01 -1.11 1.04
CA SER A 42 -4.80 -1.65 2.39
C SER A 42 -6.01 -2.41 2.96
N VAL A 43 -7.14 -2.38 2.26
CA VAL A 43 -8.37 -3.06 2.69
C VAL A 43 -8.41 -4.45 2.07
N ASN A 44 -8.12 -5.47 2.89
CA ASN A 44 -8.11 -6.86 2.43
C ASN A 44 -9.47 -7.27 1.85
N GLY A 45 -9.45 -7.86 0.65
CA GLY A 45 -10.66 -8.30 -0.04
C GLY A 45 -11.59 -7.18 -0.48
N LEU A 46 -11.10 -5.93 -0.58
CA LEU A 46 -11.90 -4.82 -1.10
C LEU A 46 -12.40 -5.14 -2.50
N LYS A 47 -13.72 -5.19 -2.64
CA LYS A 47 -14.37 -5.39 -3.93
C LYS A 47 -14.51 -4.05 -4.64
N GLU A 48 -14.35 -4.06 -5.95
CA GLU A 48 -14.62 -2.89 -6.78
C GLU A 48 -16.06 -2.41 -6.52
N ILE A 49 -16.22 -1.10 -6.30
CA ILE A 49 -17.54 -0.48 -6.27
C ILE A 49 -17.96 -0.32 -7.73
N ARG A 50 -18.99 -1.07 -8.14
CA ARG A 50 -19.62 -0.93 -9.45
C ARG A 50 -20.50 0.31 -9.49
#